data_AF-A0A367UFB9-F1
#
_entry.id   AF-A0A367UFB9-F1
#
_cell.length_a   1.000
_cell.length_b   1.000
_cell.length_c   1.000
_cell.angle_alpha   90.00
_cell.angle_beta   90.00
_cell.angle_gamma   90.00
#
_symmetry.space_group_name_H-M   'P 1'
#
loop_
_entity.id
_entity.type
_entity.pdbx_description
1 polymer ?
#
loop_
_entity_poly.entity_id
_entity_poly.type
_entity_poly.pdbx_seq_one_letter_code
_entity_poly.pdbx_strand_id
1 'polypeptide(L)'
;MGERAARRFSIGLDDDNVPVFGIANDDVEAVLSVKWSSVAFVRGVQRKDWVVLACKDARVNEPRADDPIALRMWLPTSIGLLDGWVGFTEIETIRFKETTIYKGKPIASSEFLTVLPLAFKGNWEKAAEVPAEVKK
;
A
#
# COMPACT_ATOMS: atom_id res chain seq x y z
N MET A 1 13.07 -14.34 -20.01
CA MET A 1 11.80 -13.64 -19.76
C MET A 1 11.73 -13.13 -18.30
N GLY A 2 12.80 -12.51 -17.79
CA GLY A 2 13.02 -12.41 -16.33
C GLY A 2 13.51 -11.06 -15.78
N GLU A 3 13.63 -10.00 -16.61
CA GLU A 3 14.08 -8.68 -16.15
C GLU A 3 13.06 -7.55 -16.37
N ARG A 4 12.03 -7.75 -17.20
CA ARG A 4 10.99 -6.72 -17.48
C ARG A 4 9.91 -6.60 -16.40
N ALA A 5 9.84 -7.53 -15.44
CA ALA A 5 8.97 -7.41 -14.27
C ALA A 5 9.60 -6.54 -13.16
N ALA A 6 10.62 -5.73 -13.49
CA ALA A 6 11.34 -4.87 -12.57
C ALA A 6 10.44 -3.72 -12.07
N ARG A 7 9.78 -4.00 -10.95
CA ARG A 7 9.24 -3.08 -9.92
C ARG A 7 8.22 -2.05 -10.41
N ARG A 8 7.03 -2.54 -10.79
CA ARG A 8 5.78 -1.76 -10.96
C ARG A 8 5.42 -0.89 -9.75
N PHE A 9 5.86 -1.31 -8.56
CA PHE A 9 5.67 -0.59 -7.31
C PHE A 9 6.99 -0.44 -6.57
N SER A 10 7.12 0.66 -5.83
CA SER A 10 8.24 0.92 -4.92
C SER A 10 7.78 1.59 -3.64
N ILE A 11 8.57 1.45 -2.58
CA ILE A 11 8.32 2.08 -1.27
C ILE A 11 9.63 2.72 -0.85
N GLY A 12 9.56 3.95 -0.38
CA GLY A 12 10.73 4.69 0.06
C GLY A 12 10.37 6.01 0.71
N LEU A 13 11.39 6.83 0.93
CA LEU A 13 11.24 8.22 1.33
C LEU A 13 11.63 9.10 0.12
N ASP A 14 10.94 10.24 -0.06
CA ASP A 14 11.43 11.27 -0.98
C ASP A 14 12.52 12.14 -0.33
N ASP A 15 13.00 13.14 -1.08
CA ASP A 15 14.07 14.05 -0.65
C ASP A 15 13.72 14.84 0.63
N ASP A 16 12.42 14.97 0.94
CA ASP A 16 11.91 15.63 2.15
C ASP A 16 11.70 14.64 3.32
N ASN A 17 12.18 13.40 3.19
CA ASN A 17 11.93 12.29 4.11
C ASN A 17 10.44 11.94 4.27
N VAL A 18 9.60 12.23 3.28
CA VAL A 18 8.19 11.86 3.30
C VAL A 18 8.00 10.48 2.68
N PRO A 19 7.18 9.59 3.27
CA PRO A 19 6.91 8.29 2.70
C PRO A 19 6.21 8.35 1.37
N VAL A 20 6.72 7.55 0.46
CA VAL A 20 6.25 7.44 -0.91
C VAL A 20 5.93 6.00 -1.24
N PHE A 21 4.75 5.82 -1.83
CA PHE A 21 4.39 4.65 -2.60
C PHE A 21 4.53 4.99 -4.09
N GLY A 22 5.58 4.48 -4.70
CA GLY A 22 5.88 4.71 -6.10
C GLY A 22 5.12 3.75 -7.01
N ILE A 23 4.55 4.27 -8.09
CA ILE A 23 3.83 3.52 -9.13
C ILE A 23 4.57 3.74 -10.45
N ALA A 24 4.86 2.68 -11.21
CA ALA A 24 5.47 2.83 -12.53
C ALA A 24 4.54 3.62 -13.46
N ASN A 25 5.10 4.50 -14.32
CA ASN A 25 4.33 5.37 -15.22
C ASN A 25 3.19 4.64 -15.96
N ASP A 26 3.49 3.47 -16.56
CA ASP A 26 2.52 2.65 -17.31
C ASP A 26 1.32 2.15 -16.46
N ASP A 27 1.43 2.17 -15.14
CA ASP A 27 0.45 1.64 -14.21
C ASP A 27 -0.38 2.71 -13.50
N VAL A 28 0.02 3.98 -13.61
CA VAL A 28 -0.60 5.10 -12.89
C VAL A 28 -2.10 5.17 -13.16
N GLU A 29 -2.50 5.17 -14.43
CA GLU A 29 -3.92 5.26 -14.82
C GLU A 29 -4.73 4.09 -14.24
N ALA A 30 -4.23 2.86 -14.38
CA ALA A 30 -4.92 1.67 -13.91
C ALA A 30 -5.04 1.66 -12.38
N VAL A 31 -3.98 2.02 -11.66
CA VAL A 31 -3.99 2.04 -10.19
C VAL A 31 -4.89 3.16 -9.67
N LEU A 32 -4.85 4.36 -10.27
CA LEU A 32 -5.66 5.49 -9.82
C LEU A 32 -7.14 5.42 -10.26
N SER A 33 -7.50 4.50 -11.17
CA SER A 33 -8.90 4.25 -11.52
C SER A 33 -9.75 3.77 -10.33
N VAL A 34 -9.09 3.23 -9.29
CA VAL A 34 -9.72 2.82 -8.03
C VAL A 34 -9.62 3.93 -7.00
N LYS A 35 -10.73 4.24 -6.32
CA LYS A 35 -10.78 5.22 -5.22
C LYS A 35 -10.20 4.63 -3.93
N TRP A 36 -8.88 4.46 -3.90
CA TRP A 36 -8.19 4.02 -2.70
C TRP A 36 -8.45 4.97 -1.52
N SER A 37 -8.55 4.39 -0.34
CA SER A 37 -8.98 5.07 0.89
C SER A 37 -7.94 4.98 2.02
N SER A 38 -7.05 3.98 1.99
CA SER A 38 -5.96 3.82 2.95
C SER A 38 -4.94 2.81 2.45
N VAL A 39 -3.75 2.86 3.05
CA VAL A 39 -2.67 1.90 2.88
C VAL A 39 -2.29 1.31 4.22
N ALA A 40 -1.95 0.03 4.25
CA ALA A 40 -1.35 -0.60 5.42
C ALA A 40 -0.05 -1.34 5.07
N PHE A 41 0.96 -1.16 5.92
CA PHE A 41 2.19 -1.95 5.91
C PHE A 41 2.03 -3.09 6.90
N VAL A 42 1.97 -4.31 6.36
CA VAL A 42 1.71 -5.53 7.12
C VAL A 42 2.96 -6.40 7.13
N ARG A 43 3.46 -6.71 8.33
CA ARG A 43 4.73 -7.43 8.52
C ARG A 43 4.55 -8.89 8.88
N GLY A 44 5.44 -9.74 8.37
CA GLY A 44 5.66 -11.10 8.85
C GLY A 44 4.50 -12.09 8.63
N VAL A 45 3.50 -11.74 7.83
CA VAL A 45 2.34 -12.60 7.57
C VAL A 45 2.73 -13.68 6.58
N GLN A 46 2.68 -14.94 7.01
CA GLN A 46 3.10 -16.10 6.21
C GLN A 46 4.54 -15.96 5.68
N ARG A 47 5.46 -15.44 6.51
CA ARG A 47 6.86 -15.18 6.15
C ARG A 47 7.01 -14.21 4.97
N LYS A 48 6.06 -13.28 4.82
CA LYS A 48 6.09 -12.20 3.84
C LYS A 48 5.66 -10.88 4.46
N ASP A 49 6.19 -9.82 3.89
CA ASP A 49 5.70 -8.48 4.12
C ASP A 49 4.72 -8.11 2.99
N TRP A 50 3.78 -7.23 3.31
CA TRP A 50 2.71 -6.83 2.39
C TRP A 50 2.45 -5.34 2.47
N VAL A 51 2.20 -4.73 1.32
CA VAL A 51 1.48 -3.46 1.24
C VAL A 51 0.05 -3.75 0.88
N VAL A 52 -0.88 -3.26 1.69
CA VAL A 52 -2.31 -3.47 1.48
C VAL A 52 -2.96 -2.16 1.12
N LEU A 53 -3.52 -2.08 -0.09
CA LEU A 53 -4.36 -0.96 -0.51
C LEU A 53 -5.82 -1.31 -0.21
N ALA A 54 -6.56 -0.39 0.39
CA ALA A 54 -7.96 -0.60 0.71
C ALA A 54 -8.83 0.48 0.06
N CYS A 55 -9.94 0.05 -0.52
CA CYS A 55 -10.98 0.90 -1.09
C CYS A 55 -12.30 0.56 -0.38
N LYS A 56 -12.99 1.59 0.13
CA LYS A 56 -14.27 1.42 0.85
C LYS A 56 -15.40 1.00 -0.09
N ASP A 57 -15.35 1.45 -1.34
CA ASP A 57 -16.34 1.14 -2.37
C ASP A 57 -15.71 1.21 -3.76
N ALA A 58 -15.52 0.05 -4.38
CA ALA A 58 -14.84 -0.08 -5.68
C ALA A 58 -15.78 0.04 -6.90
N ARG A 59 -17.06 0.36 -6.68
CA ARG A 59 -18.03 0.50 -7.78
C ARG A 59 -17.71 1.70 -8.66
N VAL A 60 -17.71 1.48 -9.97
CA VAL A 60 -17.39 2.52 -10.98
C VAL A 60 -18.65 3.30 -11.37
N ASN A 61 -19.82 2.64 -11.42
CA ASN A 61 -21.07 3.22 -11.90
C ASN A 61 -22.24 2.91 -10.93
N GLU A 62 -22.92 3.99 -10.54
CA GLU A 62 -24.22 4.09 -9.85
C GLU A 62 -24.39 3.47 -8.43
N PRO A 63 -24.99 4.23 -7.50
CA PRO A 63 -25.28 3.81 -6.12
C PRO A 63 -26.53 2.90 -6.00
N ARG A 64 -26.84 2.09 -7.02
CA ARG A 64 -28.12 1.35 -7.11
C ARG A 64 -28.21 0.10 -6.23
N ALA A 65 -27.13 -0.29 -5.55
CA ALA A 65 -27.15 -1.33 -4.53
C ALA A 65 -26.87 -0.69 -3.18
N ASP A 66 -27.69 -1.00 -2.18
CA ASP A 66 -27.62 -0.38 -0.85
C ASP A 66 -26.29 -0.67 -0.13
N ASP A 67 -25.53 -1.69 -0.56
CA ASP A 67 -24.29 -2.13 0.08
C ASP A 67 -23.01 -1.74 -0.71
N PRO A 68 -22.02 -1.09 -0.07
CA PRO A 68 -20.73 -0.78 -0.68
C PRO A 68 -19.87 -2.04 -0.89
N ILE A 69 -19.13 -2.10 -2.00
CA ILE A 69 -18.23 -3.23 -2.29
C ILE A 69 -16.80 -2.86 -1.88
N ALA A 70 -16.38 -3.32 -0.70
CA ALA A 70 -15.02 -3.13 -0.23
C ALA A 70 -14.02 -3.95 -1.07
N LEU A 71 -12.95 -3.29 -1.53
CA LEU A 71 -11.85 -3.92 -2.26
C LEU A 71 -10.55 -3.78 -1.47
N ARG A 72 -9.78 -4.87 -1.39
CA ARG A 72 -8.43 -4.88 -0.83
C ARG A 72 -7.46 -5.49 -1.83
N MET A 73 -6.35 -4.82 -2.09
CA MET A 73 -5.26 -5.32 -2.91
C MET A 73 -4.05 -5.59 -2.03
N TRP A 74 -3.53 -6.81 -2.11
CA TRP A 74 -2.37 -7.26 -1.34
C TRP A 74 -1.16 -7.35 -2.27
N LEU A 75 -0.21 -6.44 -2.10
CA LEU A 75 1.02 -6.38 -2.88
C LEU A 75 2.13 -7.07 -2.08
N PRO A 76 2.64 -8.23 -2.54
CA PRO A 76 3.70 -8.94 -1.83
C PRO A 76 5.01 -8.15 -1.94
N THR A 77 5.73 -8.06 -0.82
CA THR A 77 7.08 -7.52 -0.78
C THR A 77 8.06 -8.53 -0.18
N SER A 78 9.36 -8.25 -0.32
CA SER A 78 10.40 -9.07 0.30
C SER A 78 10.26 -9.02 1.82
N ILE A 79 10.37 -10.18 2.48
CA ILE A 79 10.40 -10.24 3.94
C ILE A 79 11.52 -9.34 4.50
N GLY A 80 11.23 -8.59 5.55
CA GLY A 80 12.16 -7.68 6.20
C GLY A 80 12.28 -6.32 5.52
N LEU A 81 11.64 -6.10 4.36
CA LEU A 81 11.62 -4.79 3.70
C LEU A 81 10.99 -3.74 4.62
N LEU A 82 9.96 -4.13 5.38
CA LEU A 82 9.22 -3.23 6.25
C LEU A 82 9.84 -3.11 7.65
N ASP A 83 10.97 -3.77 7.95
CA ASP A 83 11.63 -3.70 9.26
C ASP A 83 12.23 -2.31 9.52
N GLY A 84 12.75 -1.65 8.48
CA GLY A 84 13.24 -0.27 8.58
C GLY A 84 12.14 0.75 8.88
N TRP A 85 10.87 0.35 8.77
CA TRP A 85 9.73 1.23 8.96
C TRP A 85 9.13 1.17 10.39
N VAL A 86 9.63 0.28 11.24
CA VAL A 86 9.08 0.02 12.58
C VAL A 86 9.15 1.22 13.53
N GLY A 87 10.17 2.07 13.35
CA GLY A 87 10.33 3.28 14.16
C GLY A 87 9.46 4.46 13.72
N PHE A 88 8.74 4.34 12.60
CA PHE A 88 8.00 5.44 11.99
C PHE A 88 6.51 5.43 12.33
N THR A 89 6.17 5.16 13.59
CA THR A 89 4.76 5.10 14.04
C THR A 89 4.05 6.44 14.00
N GLU A 90 4.80 7.55 13.93
CA GLU A 90 4.26 8.92 13.82
C GLU A 90 3.85 9.28 12.38
N ILE A 91 4.19 8.43 11.41
CA ILE A 91 3.80 8.64 10.02
C ILE A 91 2.35 8.19 9.83
N GLU A 92 1.47 9.16 9.61
CA GLU A 92 0.04 8.91 9.44
C GLU A 92 -0.39 8.83 7.97
N THR A 93 0.48 9.24 7.03
CA THR A 93 0.14 9.31 5.61
C THR A 93 1.26 8.84 4.70
N ILE A 94 0.90 8.45 3.47
CA ILE A 94 1.82 8.09 2.40
C ILE A 94 1.41 8.80 1.12
N ARG A 95 2.41 9.34 0.40
CA ARG A 95 2.21 10.00 -0.90
C ARG A 95 2.34 8.99 -2.02
N PHE A 96 1.40 9.00 -2.95
CA PHE A 96 1.51 8.22 -4.17
C PHE A 96 2.26 9.07 -5.18
N LYS A 97 3.31 8.53 -5.77
CA LYS A 97 4.09 9.24 -6.78
C LYS A 97 4.30 8.36 -7.99
N GLU A 98 4.38 8.98 -9.15
CA GLU A 98 4.88 8.30 -10.32
C GLU A 98 6.36 7.98 -10.11
N THR A 99 6.80 6.82 -10.58
CA THR A 99 8.20 6.42 -10.54
C THR A 99 8.67 5.97 -11.90
N THR A 100 9.88 6.39 -12.23
CA THR A 100 10.60 5.98 -13.43
C THR A 100 11.89 5.30 -13.04
N ILE A 101 12.29 4.26 -13.77
CA ILE A 101 13.56 3.60 -13.52
C ILE A 101 14.68 4.36 -14.23
N TYR A 102 15.61 4.91 -13.44
CA TYR A 102 16.84 5.52 -13.94
C TYR A 102 18.04 4.77 -13.39
N LYS A 103 18.91 4.26 -14.28
CA LYS A 103 20.10 3.47 -13.92
C LYS A 103 19.79 2.33 -12.92
N GLY A 104 18.66 1.65 -13.12
CA GLY A 104 18.22 0.53 -12.27
C GLY A 104 17.63 0.92 -10.91
N LYS A 105 17.44 2.22 -10.64
CA LYS A 105 16.82 2.73 -9.41
C LYS A 105 15.49 3.42 -9.72
N PRO A 106 14.43 3.18 -8.93
CA PRO A 106 13.21 3.97 -9.03
C PRO A 106 13.49 5.40 -8.55
N ILE A 107 13.11 6.37 -9.37
CA ILE A 107 13.12 7.80 -9.04
C ILE A 107 11.67 8.26 -9.03
N ALA A 108 11.23 8.84 -7.92
CA ALA A 108 9.89 9.39 -7.79
C ALA A 108 9.79 10.77 -8.44
N SER A 109 8.65 11.08 -9.03
CA SER A 109 8.31 12.42 -9.49
C SER A 109 8.33 13.44 -8.34
N SER A 110 8.56 14.70 -8.66
CA SER A 110 8.41 15.79 -7.68
C SER A 110 6.96 15.92 -7.22
N GLU A 111 6.01 15.78 -8.14
CA GLU A 111 4.58 15.85 -7.88
C GLU A 111 4.04 14.55 -7.28
N PHE A 112 3.03 14.66 -6.42
CA PHE A 112 2.29 13.52 -5.90
C PHE A 112 0.93 13.40 -6.61
N LEU A 113 0.50 12.17 -6.81
CA LEU A 113 -0.74 11.79 -7.45
C LEU A 113 -1.92 11.81 -6.47
N THR A 114 -1.69 11.29 -5.25
CA THR A 114 -2.66 11.31 -4.16
C THR A 114 -1.95 11.12 -2.81
N VAL A 115 -2.67 11.36 -1.71
CA VAL A 115 -2.20 11.14 -0.34
C VAL A 115 -3.21 10.28 0.38
N LEU A 116 -2.75 9.19 0.97
CA LEU A 116 -3.62 8.25 1.69
C LEU A 116 -3.16 8.11 3.15
N PRO A 117 -4.10 7.87 4.08
CA PRO A 117 -3.75 7.42 5.42
C PRO A 117 -2.93 6.13 5.37
N LEU A 118 -1.85 6.09 6.16
CA LEU A 118 -0.98 4.93 6.32
C LEU A 118 -1.15 4.34 7.71
N ALA A 119 -1.33 3.03 7.77
CA ALA A 119 -1.31 2.27 9.02
C ALA A 119 -0.16 1.26 9.03
N PHE A 120 0.51 1.13 10.17
CA PHE A 120 1.46 0.04 10.40
C PHE A 120 0.77 -1.08 11.19
N LYS A 121 0.81 -2.30 10.65
CA LYS A 121 0.22 -3.49 11.29
C LYS A 121 1.29 -4.58 11.43
N GLY A 122 1.77 -4.77 12.66
CA GLY A 122 2.68 -5.86 12.98
C GLY A 122 1.95 -7.18 13.28
N ASN A 123 2.60 -8.31 12.97
CA ASN A 123 2.30 -9.66 13.47
C ASN A 123 0.81 -10.01 13.59
N TRP A 124 0.15 -10.29 12.46
CA TRP A 124 -1.23 -10.79 12.46
C TRP A 124 -1.41 -12.11 13.20
N GLU A 125 -0.35 -12.86 13.49
CA GLU A 125 -0.42 -14.05 14.34
C GLU A 125 -0.96 -13.73 15.76
N LYS A 126 -0.79 -12.49 16.24
CA LYS A 126 -1.41 -12.02 17.50
C LYS A 126 -2.83 -11.47 17.32
N ALA A 127 -3.21 -11.03 16.12
CA ALA A 127 -4.54 -10.48 15.85
C ALA A 127 -5.61 -11.57 15.61
N ALA A 128 -5.20 -12.82 15.42
CA ALA A 128 -6.09 -13.98 15.34
C ALA A 128 -6.57 -14.47 16.72
N GLU A 129 -6.04 -13.93 17.82
CA GLU A 129 -6.64 -14.07 19.16
C GLU A 129 -7.88 -13.18 19.23
N VAL A 130 -8.98 -13.68 18.68
CA VAL A 130 -10.32 -13.15 18.92
C VAL A 130 -10.52 -13.02 20.43
N PRO A 131 -11.01 -11.87 20.98
CA PRO A 131 -11.43 -11.84 22.36
C PRO A 131 -12.54 -12.87 22.53
N ALA A 132 -12.23 -13.94 23.26
CA ALA A 132 -13.25 -14.83 23.79
C ALA A 132 -14.06 -14.00 24.79
N GLU A 133 -15.16 -13.39 24.33
CA GLU A 133 -16.39 -13.10 25.06
C GLU A 133 -17.24 -12.05 24.33
N VAL A 134 -18.25 -12.52 23.61
CA VAL A 134 -19.60 -11.95 23.76
C VAL A 134 -20.57 -13.12 23.78
N LYS A 135 -20.68 -13.78 24.93
CA LYS A 135 -21.91 -14.50 25.28
C LYS A 135 -22.86 -13.48 25.89
N LYS A 136 -24.01 -13.29 25.25
CA LYS A 136 -25.25 -12.90 25.93
C LYS A 136 -26.28 -13.98 25.62
#